data_AF-D4IMX1-F1
#
_entry.id   AF-D4IMX1-F1
#
_cell.length_a   1.000
_cell.length_b   1.000
_cell.length_c   1.000
_cell.angle_alpha   90.00
_cell.angle_beta   90.00
_cell.angle_gamma   90.00
#
_symmetry.space_group_name_H-M   'P 1'
#
loop_
_entity.id
_entity.type
_entity.pdbx_description
1 polymer ?
#
loop_
_entity_poly.entity_id
_entity_poly.type
_entity_poly.pdbx_seq_one_letter_code
_entity_poly.pdbx_strand_id
1 'polypeptide(L)'
;MPEENQNQKPIQAPEQADPKYKETLLLYNEQNGAVEAVSDLKQSGNQYKVTTTQPLTANKPAFYELRNSSAVAAFIKGFMSQENAKPFHFLKVAADKASEVTQSLLRLADNPKDPEGLKALYDHRVTSYQLEKVKFDTPDLKLQELKEMGIIVTPKELEAMKHGLPTTDLHDVTLKIGNIPVAGQFALHPYKDMNGDVQVGLTSALPRPEFEREEYRMMFSTSEKEQLLAGKTPDRLYELPNPHTGEKEWCFATLNPATNRLVTIPKNEVPDLRYFNGVRLDDTQQNELALGGRVFVEGCSMRGSDITYSGKVGFDVLSNEYKMTDYQFSRPYISPQLDKQLDDRQRTALLSPEGLDCSKEKEHPILGKNGKALNCILRIDPRSNGVVYDFSQQRRQEQQEKQEQKAEKAQEQAPDQGQGRGRKR
;
A
#
# COMPACT_ATOMS: atom_id res chain seq x y z
N MET A 1 -9.40 -22.55 13.04
CA MET A 1 -7.95 -22.68 12.81
C MET A 1 -7.75 -22.58 11.30
N PRO A 2 -7.23 -21.49 10.75
CA PRO A 2 -7.07 -21.39 9.31
C PRO A 2 -5.71 -21.95 8.93
N GLU A 3 -5.72 -23.11 8.27
CA GLU A 3 -4.65 -23.51 7.36
C GLU A 3 -4.69 -22.53 6.17
N GLU A 4 -3.84 -21.52 6.22
CA GLU A 4 -3.55 -20.68 5.07
C GLU A 4 -2.65 -21.43 4.08
N ASN A 5 -2.80 -21.08 2.81
CA ASN A 5 -1.96 -21.49 1.69
C ASN A 5 -0.46 -21.49 2.05
N GLN A 6 0.08 -22.63 2.50
CA GLN A 6 1.49 -22.80 2.84
C GLN A 6 2.43 -22.93 1.61
N ASN A 7 1.96 -22.73 0.38
CA ASN A 7 2.71 -23.15 -0.81
C ASN A 7 3.01 -22.09 -1.87
N GLN A 8 2.88 -20.80 -1.59
CA GLN A 8 3.60 -19.79 -2.38
C GLN A 8 4.76 -19.26 -1.56
N LYS A 9 5.98 -19.70 -1.89
CA LYS A 9 7.19 -19.07 -1.38
C LYS A 9 7.13 -17.58 -1.75
N PRO A 10 7.32 -16.66 -0.79
CA PRO A 10 7.33 -15.23 -1.10
C PRO A 10 8.39 -14.97 -2.17
N ILE A 11 7.99 -14.25 -3.23
CA ILE A 11 8.90 -13.89 -4.31
C ILE A 11 9.71 -12.69 -3.84
N GLN A 12 11.02 -12.89 -3.71
CA GLN A 12 11.96 -11.84 -3.37
C GLN A 12 11.99 -10.74 -4.44
N ALA A 13 12.27 -9.51 -4.01
CA ALA A 13 12.47 -8.38 -4.91
C ALA A 13 13.67 -8.63 -5.84
N PRO A 14 13.58 -8.30 -7.14
CA PRO A 14 14.68 -8.42 -8.09
C PRO A 14 15.99 -7.77 -7.60
N GLU A 15 15.87 -6.63 -6.92
CA GLU A 15 16.93 -5.85 -6.29
C GLU A 15 17.71 -6.66 -5.24
N GLN A 16 17.03 -7.53 -4.49
CA GLN A 16 17.65 -8.42 -3.52
C GLN A 16 18.18 -9.71 -4.19
N ALA A 17 17.53 -10.15 -5.27
CA ALA A 17 17.92 -11.35 -6.02
C ALA A 17 19.28 -11.21 -6.69
N ASP A 18 19.50 -10.08 -7.35
CA ASP A 18 20.74 -9.79 -8.07
C ASP A 18 21.47 -8.57 -7.47
N PRO A 19 22.66 -8.76 -6.85
CA PRO A 19 23.49 -7.65 -6.38
C PRO A 19 23.91 -6.66 -7.48
N LYS A 20 23.82 -7.05 -8.76
CA LYS A 20 24.09 -6.20 -9.93
C LYS A 20 22.83 -5.57 -10.52
N TYR A 21 21.68 -5.76 -9.87
CA TYR A 21 20.45 -5.14 -10.28
C TYR A 21 20.62 -3.62 -10.33
N LYS A 22 20.12 -3.02 -11.40
CA LYS A 22 20.24 -1.60 -11.67
C LYS A 22 18.94 -1.09 -12.25
N GLU A 23 18.38 -0.05 -11.62
CA GLU A 23 17.32 0.75 -12.23
C GLU A 23 17.94 1.79 -13.17
N THR A 24 17.34 1.96 -14.35
CA THR A 24 17.70 2.99 -15.34
C THR A 24 16.46 3.75 -15.78
N LEU A 25 16.68 4.82 -16.53
CA LEU A 25 15.63 5.59 -17.17
C LEU A 25 15.62 5.35 -18.69
N LEU A 26 14.42 5.27 -19.25
CA LEU A 26 14.17 5.43 -20.68
C LEU A 26 13.52 6.80 -20.91
N LEU A 27 13.78 7.37 -22.08
CA LEU A 27 13.12 8.56 -22.59
C LEU A 27 12.28 8.16 -23.79
N TYR A 28 10.95 8.22 -23.64
CA TYR A 28 10.00 8.01 -24.72
C TYR A 28 9.51 9.36 -25.26
N ASN A 29 9.51 9.53 -26.58
CA ASN A 29 8.95 10.68 -27.26
C ASN A 29 7.64 10.30 -27.96
N GLU A 30 6.52 10.79 -27.45
CA GLU A 30 5.19 10.46 -27.98
C GLU A 30 4.93 10.99 -29.40
N GLN A 31 5.67 12.01 -29.86
CA GLN A 31 5.47 12.59 -31.19
C GLN A 31 5.98 11.71 -32.32
N ASN A 32 7.10 11.02 -32.11
CA ASN A 32 7.75 10.21 -33.15
C ASN A 32 7.92 8.74 -32.75
N GLY A 33 7.45 8.36 -31.56
CA GLY A 33 7.54 6.99 -31.03
C GLY A 33 8.94 6.57 -30.61
N ALA A 34 9.94 7.47 -30.63
CA ALA A 34 11.30 7.12 -30.30
C ALA A 34 11.44 6.77 -28.81
N VAL A 35 12.13 5.66 -28.52
CA VAL A 35 12.46 5.24 -27.16
C VAL A 35 13.97 5.09 -27.07
N GLU A 36 14.59 5.81 -26.15
CA GLU A 36 16.03 5.75 -25.94
C GLU A 36 16.37 5.49 -24.46
N ALA A 37 17.51 4.87 -24.19
CA ALA A 37 18.01 4.74 -22.83
C ALA A 37 18.76 6.00 -22.42
N VAL A 38 18.43 6.56 -21.27
CA VAL A 38 19.18 7.69 -20.71
C VAL A 38 20.58 7.21 -20.34
N SER A 39 21.60 7.96 -20.72
CA SER A 39 22.99 7.72 -20.31
C SER A 39 23.51 8.79 -19.35
N ASP A 40 22.99 10.02 -19.45
CA ASP A 40 23.42 11.14 -18.60
C ASP A 40 22.35 12.21 -18.48
N LEU A 41 22.31 12.88 -17.32
CA LEU A 41 21.39 13.97 -16.99
C LEU A 41 22.23 15.18 -16.55
N LYS A 42 22.25 16.24 -17.37
CA LYS A 42 23.00 17.46 -17.05
C LYS A 42 22.10 18.67 -16.91
N GLN A 43 22.28 19.40 -15.83
CA GLN A 43 21.67 20.70 -15.60
C GLN A 43 22.75 21.79 -15.57
N SER A 44 22.54 22.88 -16.31
CA SER A 44 23.35 24.10 -16.24
C SER A 44 22.42 25.31 -16.19
N GLY A 45 22.22 25.87 -14.99
CA GLY A 45 21.18 26.87 -14.76
C GLY A 45 19.80 26.33 -15.12
N ASN A 46 19.11 26.99 -16.06
CA ASN A 46 17.79 26.58 -16.57
C ASN A 46 17.86 25.68 -17.82
N GLN A 47 19.05 25.23 -18.22
CA GLN A 47 19.21 24.31 -19.34
C GLN A 47 19.30 22.87 -18.82
N TYR A 48 18.37 22.04 -19.28
CA TYR A 48 18.31 20.61 -18.98
C TYR A 48 18.65 19.84 -20.24
N LYS A 49 19.68 18.99 -20.17
CA LYS A 49 20.11 18.14 -21.28
C LYS A 49 20.08 16.69 -20.85
N VAL A 50 19.31 15.89 -21.58
CA VAL A 50 19.35 14.44 -21.51
C VAL A 50 20.29 13.94 -22.60
N THR A 51 21.25 13.11 -22.23
CA THR A 51 22.04 12.34 -23.20
C THR A 51 21.49 10.93 -23.21
N THR A 52 21.30 10.38 -24.40
CA THR A 52 20.69 9.08 -24.62
C THR A 52 21.59 8.16 -25.45
N THR A 53 21.30 6.86 -25.38
CA THR A 53 21.89 5.81 -26.21
C THR A 53 20.80 4.83 -26.64
N GLN A 54 21.10 3.96 -27.61
CA GLN A 54 20.15 2.93 -28.01
C GLN A 54 19.90 1.97 -26.83
N PRO A 55 18.63 1.61 -26.55
CA PRO A 55 18.22 0.78 -25.41
C PRO A 55 18.47 -0.71 -25.67
N LEU A 56 19.68 -1.06 -26.13
CA LEU A 56 20.12 -2.42 -26.42
C LEU A 56 20.91 -2.99 -25.25
N THR A 57 20.81 -4.30 -25.03
CA THR A 57 21.58 -5.01 -23.98
C THR A 57 23.09 -4.76 -24.12
N ALA A 58 23.61 -4.63 -25.35
CA ALA A 58 25.02 -4.33 -25.61
C ALA A 58 25.45 -2.95 -25.06
N ASN A 59 24.52 -1.99 -24.97
CA ASN A 59 24.77 -0.64 -24.46
C ASN A 59 24.45 -0.49 -22.97
N LYS A 60 24.04 -1.57 -22.27
CA LYS A 60 23.70 -1.54 -20.84
C LYS A 60 24.76 -0.86 -19.95
N PRO A 61 26.08 -1.03 -20.18
CA PRO A 61 27.09 -0.31 -19.39
C PRO A 61 26.99 1.22 -19.47
N ALA A 62 26.46 1.76 -20.56
CA ALA A 62 26.26 3.20 -20.77
C ALA A 62 24.93 3.73 -20.23
N PHE A 63 24.04 2.86 -19.75
CA PHE A 63 22.77 3.29 -19.17
C PHE A 63 23.00 4.06 -17.87
N TYR A 64 22.18 5.09 -17.65
CA TYR A 64 22.17 5.86 -16.43
C TYR A 64 21.80 4.97 -15.24
N GLU A 65 22.40 5.22 -14.09
CA GLU A 65 22.08 4.50 -12.85
C GLU A 65 21.27 5.40 -11.94
N LEU A 66 20.01 5.03 -11.72
CA LEU A 66 19.15 5.74 -10.77
C LEU A 66 19.59 5.39 -9.34
N ARG A 67 20.50 6.20 -8.79
CA ARG A 67 20.97 6.07 -7.40
C ARG A 67 20.42 7.12 -6.45
N ASN A 68 19.91 8.23 -6.99
CA ASN A 68 19.40 9.35 -6.21
C ASN A 68 18.08 9.83 -6.81
N SER A 69 16.98 9.34 -6.24
CA SER A 69 15.64 9.65 -6.73
C SER A 69 15.32 11.14 -6.61
N SER A 70 15.77 11.80 -5.53
CA SER A 70 15.54 13.24 -5.32
C SER A 70 16.19 14.11 -6.39
N ALA A 71 17.46 13.84 -6.73
CA ALA A 71 18.19 14.56 -7.76
C ALA A 71 17.55 14.38 -9.15
N VAL A 72 17.15 13.14 -9.47
CA VAL A 72 16.44 12.85 -10.73
C VAL A 72 15.06 13.50 -10.74
N ALA A 73 14.35 13.53 -9.62
CA ALA A 73 13.06 14.20 -9.53
C ALA A 73 13.18 15.70 -9.82
N ALA A 74 14.17 16.36 -9.23
CA ALA A 74 14.47 17.77 -9.48
C ALA A 74 14.82 18.01 -10.96
N PHE A 75 15.64 17.14 -11.56
CA PHE A 75 15.95 17.20 -12.99
C PHE A 75 14.69 17.06 -13.85
N ILE A 76 13.87 16.03 -13.64
CA ILE A 76 12.65 15.77 -14.42
C ILE A 76 11.68 16.95 -14.29
N LYS A 77 11.50 17.48 -13.08
CA LYS A 77 10.65 18.66 -12.83
C LYS A 77 11.11 19.87 -13.63
N GLY A 78 12.42 20.11 -13.64
CA GLY A 78 13.03 21.18 -14.41
C GLY A 78 12.93 20.97 -15.93
N PHE A 79 13.26 19.77 -16.42
CA PHE A 79 13.14 19.40 -17.83
C PHE A 79 11.69 19.55 -18.35
N MET A 80 10.71 19.01 -17.62
CA MET A 80 9.30 19.06 -17.99
C MET A 80 8.70 20.47 -17.90
N SER A 81 9.39 21.44 -17.29
CA SER A 81 8.99 22.85 -17.29
C SER A 81 9.23 23.53 -18.64
N GLN A 82 10.05 22.93 -19.52
CA GLN A 82 10.35 23.45 -20.86
C GLN A 82 9.20 23.13 -21.82
N GLU A 83 8.80 24.09 -22.67
CA GLU A 83 7.64 23.90 -23.57
C GLU A 83 7.83 22.74 -24.55
N ASN A 84 9.06 22.52 -25.02
CA ASN A 84 9.43 21.44 -25.93
C ASN A 84 9.53 20.07 -25.25
N ALA A 85 9.43 20.00 -23.91
CA ALA A 85 9.52 18.74 -23.17
C ALA A 85 8.18 17.99 -23.05
N LYS A 86 7.05 18.63 -23.39
CA LYS A 86 5.69 18.04 -23.28
C LYS A 86 5.55 16.63 -23.89
N PRO A 87 6.14 16.33 -25.06
CA PRO A 87 6.04 15.02 -25.69
C PRO A 87 6.78 13.90 -24.97
N PHE A 88 7.68 14.26 -24.06
CA PHE A 88 8.61 13.31 -23.48
C PHE A 88 8.04 12.69 -22.21
N HIS A 89 8.30 11.41 -22.04
CA HIS A 89 7.97 10.64 -20.85
C HIS A 89 9.21 9.90 -20.38
N PHE A 90 9.55 10.10 -19.11
CA PHE A 90 10.56 9.27 -18.45
C PHE A 90 9.91 7.97 -17.99
N LEU A 91 10.60 6.85 -18.21
CA LEU A 91 10.20 5.56 -17.69
C LEU A 91 11.31 4.97 -16.82
N LYS A 92 10.95 4.45 -15.65
CA LYS A 92 11.87 3.74 -14.76
C LYS A 92 11.74 2.24 -15.00
N VAL A 93 12.86 1.60 -15.34
CA VAL A 93 12.90 0.16 -15.65
C VAL A 93 14.13 -0.49 -15.05
N ALA A 94 14.06 -1.79 -14.80
CA ALA A 94 15.27 -2.59 -14.62
C ALA A 94 16.10 -2.53 -15.90
N ALA A 95 17.41 -2.30 -15.79
CA ALA A 95 18.29 -2.14 -16.93
C ALA A 95 18.29 -3.35 -17.87
N ASP A 96 18.09 -4.56 -17.34
CA ASP A 96 17.95 -5.80 -18.14
C ASP A 96 16.63 -5.90 -18.91
N LYS A 97 15.61 -5.13 -18.50
CA LYS A 97 14.29 -5.09 -19.12
C LYS A 97 14.10 -3.92 -20.08
N ALA A 98 15.10 -3.04 -20.20
CA ALA A 98 15.05 -1.87 -21.08
C ALA A 98 14.63 -2.23 -22.52
N SER A 99 15.27 -3.23 -23.13
CA SER A 99 14.98 -3.63 -24.52
C SER A 99 13.57 -4.21 -24.68
N GLU A 100 13.07 -4.95 -23.69
CA GLU A 100 11.72 -5.54 -23.69
C GLU A 100 10.66 -4.43 -23.61
N VAL A 101 10.82 -3.50 -22.66
CA VAL A 101 9.91 -2.36 -22.50
C VAL A 101 9.93 -1.47 -23.74
N THR A 102 11.10 -1.22 -24.34
CA THR A 102 11.21 -0.50 -25.60
C THR A 102 10.39 -1.16 -26.71
N GLN A 103 10.47 -2.49 -26.87
CA GLN A 103 9.70 -3.20 -27.90
C GLN A 103 8.19 -3.06 -27.70
N SER A 104 7.70 -3.11 -26.46
CA SER A 104 6.27 -2.86 -26.18
C SER A 104 5.88 -1.43 -26.51
N LEU A 105 6.71 -0.43 -26.15
CA LEU A 105 6.43 0.98 -26.43
C LEU A 105 6.45 1.33 -27.93
N LEU A 106 7.34 0.72 -28.72
CA LEU A 106 7.41 0.96 -30.16
C LEU A 106 6.09 0.63 -30.89
N ARG A 107 5.27 -0.28 -30.35
CA ARG A 107 3.95 -0.60 -30.90
C ARG A 107 2.98 0.57 -30.88
N LEU A 108 3.20 1.55 -30.01
CA LEU A 108 2.39 2.77 -29.93
C LEU A 108 2.58 3.67 -31.14
N ALA A 109 3.72 3.58 -31.83
CA ALA A 109 3.97 4.34 -33.06
C ALA A 109 3.03 3.90 -34.19
N ASP A 110 2.79 2.59 -34.31
CA ASP A 110 1.91 2.02 -35.33
C ASP A 110 0.43 2.05 -34.90
N ASN A 111 0.17 1.75 -33.62
CA ASN A 111 -1.17 1.75 -33.03
C ASN A 111 -1.16 2.45 -31.66
N PRO A 112 -1.58 3.73 -31.59
CA PRO A 112 -1.63 4.49 -30.33
C PRO A 112 -2.53 3.89 -29.25
N LYS A 113 -3.39 2.91 -29.59
CA LYS A 113 -4.28 2.21 -28.67
C LYS A 113 -3.83 0.76 -28.40
N ASP A 114 -2.61 0.39 -28.77
CA ASP A 114 -2.07 -0.94 -28.50
C ASP A 114 -2.09 -1.22 -26.98
N PRO A 115 -2.76 -2.29 -26.53
CA PRO A 115 -2.94 -2.54 -25.10
C PRO A 115 -1.63 -2.86 -24.39
N GLU A 116 -0.67 -3.50 -25.08
CA GLU A 116 0.62 -3.87 -24.48
C GLU A 116 1.53 -2.64 -24.36
N GLY A 117 1.60 -1.82 -25.41
CA GLY A 117 2.33 -0.55 -25.39
C GLY A 117 1.79 0.44 -24.36
N LEU A 118 0.46 0.59 -24.27
CA LEU A 118 -0.16 1.46 -23.28
C LEU A 118 0.09 0.95 -21.86
N LYS A 119 0.01 -0.37 -21.66
CA LYS A 119 0.34 -0.99 -20.38
C LYS A 119 1.81 -0.71 -20.00
N ALA A 120 2.76 -0.96 -20.90
CA ALA A 120 4.18 -0.69 -20.65
C ALA A 120 4.45 0.79 -20.33
N LEU A 121 3.79 1.71 -21.05
CA LEU A 121 3.88 3.14 -20.76
C LEU A 121 3.35 3.46 -19.37
N TYR A 122 2.16 2.96 -19.01
CA TYR A 122 1.57 3.27 -17.70
C TYR A 122 2.28 2.62 -16.53
N ASP A 123 2.75 1.37 -16.70
CA ASP A 123 3.42 0.61 -15.64
C ASP A 123 4.81 1.17 -15.32
N HIS A 124 5.52 1.72 -16.32
CA HIS A 124 6.91 2.18 -16.15
C HIS A 124 7.07 3.70 -16.12
N ARG A 125 6.08 4.49 -16.56
CA ARG A 125 6.19 5.94 -16.53
C ARG A 125 6.44 6.43 -15.10
N VAL A 126 7.46 7.27 -14.97
CA VAL A 126 7.85 7.88 -13.71
C VAL A 126 7.77 9.39 -13.80
N THR A 127 7.28 10.02 -12.75
CA THR A 127 7.16 11.48 -12.61
C THR A 127 8.09 11.99 -11.51
N SER A 128 8.39 13.29 -11.53
CA SER A 128 9.12 13.93 -10.43
C SER A 128 8.41 13.73 -9.09
N TYR A 129 7.07 13.81 -9.05
CA TYR A 129 6.30 13.61 -7.82
C TYR A 129 6.46 12.19 -7.23
N GLN A 130 6.51 11.16 -8.08
CA GLN A 130 6.73 9.79 -7.60
C GLN A 130 8.15 9.61 -7.04
N LEU A 131 9.15 10.23 -7.66
CA LEU A 131 10.54 10.15 -7.19
C LEU A 131 10.80 11.03 -5.96
N GLU A 132 10.13 12.19 -5.83
CA GLU A 132 10.18 13.05 -4.62
C GLU A 132 9.68 12.31 -3.38
N LYS A 133 8.81 11.30 -3.52
CA LYS A 133 8.32 10.46 -2.42
C LYS A 133 9.33 9.40 -1.94
N VAL A 134 10.39 9.12 -2.71
CA VAL A 134 11.42 8.14 -2.31
C VAL A 134 12.31 8.79 -1.25
N LYS A 135 12.25 8.27 -0.03
CA LYS A 135 13.07 8.70 1.11
C LYS A 135 14.38 7.93 1.21
N PHE A 136 14.35 6.66 0.79
CA PHE A 136 15.50 5.75 0.81
C PHE A 136 15.65 5.13 -0.57
N ASP A 137 16.76 5.43 -1.24
CA ASP A 137 17.07 4.83 -2.53
C ASP A 137 17.45 3.34 -2.34
N THR A 138 17.08 2.50 -3.31
CA THR A 138 17.31 1.05 -3.26
C THR A 138 18.74 0.65 -2.85
N PRO A 139 19.82 1.29 -3.37
CA PRO A 139 21.18 0.94 -2.99
C PRO A 139 21.49 1.12 -1.49
N ASP A 140 20.76 2.00 -0.81
CA ASP A 140 20.99 2.33 0.60
C ASP A 140 20.28 1.35 1.56
N LEU A 141 19.35 0.54 1.07
CA LEU A 141 18.50 -0.34 1.88
C LEU A 141 19.14 -1.68 2.29
N LYS A 142 20.46 -1.86 2.06
CA LYS A 142 21.26 -3.00 2.55
C LYS A 142 20.62 -4.38 2.29
N LEU A 143 19.99 -4.56 1.13
CA LEU A 143 19.18 -5.75 0.82
C LEU A 143 19.99 -7.06 0.87
N GLN A 144 21.29 -7.02 0.58
CA GLN A 144 22.16 -8.20 0.67
C GLN A 144 22.41 -8.62 2.12
N GLU A 145 22.57 -7.68 3.06
CA GLU A 145 22.69 -7.99 4.49
C GLU A 145 21.38 -8.64 5.00
N LEU A 146 20.22 -8.12 4.58
CA LEU A 146 18.92 -8.72 4.89
C LEU A 146 18.83 -10.17 4.38
N LYS A 147 19.32 -10.42 3.15
CA LYS A 147 19.35 -11.74 2.54
C LYS A 147 20.25 -12.71 3.32
N GLU A 148 21.41 -12.26 3.77
CA GLU A 148 22.33 -13.04 4.61
C GLU A 148 21.71 -13.39 5.97
N MET A 149 20.82 -12.55 6.49
CA MET A 149 20.01 -12.84 7.68
C MET A 149 18.82 -13.78 7.42
N GLY A 150 18.63 -14.24 6.18
CA GLY A 150 17.51 -15.12 5.80
C GLY A 150 16.20 -14.39 5.52
N ILE A 151 16.22 -13.06 5.44
CA ILE A 151 15.04 -12.23 5.22
C ILE A 151 14.78 -12.09 3.73
N ILE A 152 13.57 -12.47 3.30
CA ILE A 152 13.10 -12.33 1.91
C ILE A 152 12.29 -11.04 1.82
N VAL A 153 12.87 -9.99 1.25
CA VAL A 153 12.17 -8.72 1.02
C VAL A 153 11.33 -8.85 -0.23
N THR A 154 10.01 -8.74 -0.13
CA THR A 154 9.11 -8.74 -1.29
C THR A 154 9.09 -7.38 -2.00
N PRO A 155 8.65 -7.29 -3.27
CA PRO A 155 8.50 -6.00 -3.96
C PRO A 155 7.61 -4.99 -3.22
N LYS A 156 6.53 -5.47 -2.58
CA LYS A 156 5.63 -4.65 -1.77
C LYS A 156 6.36 -4.03 -0.58
N GLU A 157 7.17 -4.82 0.12
CA GLU A 157 7.95 -4.36 1.26
C GLU A 157 9.07 -3.41 0.85
N LEU A 158 9.75 -3.70 -0.26
CA LEU A 158 10.77 -2.81 -0.80
C LEU A 158 10.20 -1.42 -1.12
N GLU A 159 9.05 -1.34 -1.77
CA GLU A 159 8.41 -0.05 -2.04
C GLU A 159 7.98 0.67 -0.76
N ALA A 160 7.47 -0.03 0.25
CA ALA A 160 7.20 0.56 1.56
C ALA A 160 8.47 1.14 2.20
N MET A 161 9.56 0.37 2.20
CA MET A 161 10.85 0.81 2.74
C MET A 161 11.42 2.03 1.99
N LYS A 162 11.31 2.07 0.66
CA LYS A 162 11.73 3.23 -0.15
C LYS A 162 10.99 4.51 0.24
N HIS A 163 9.74 4.39 0.67
CA HIS A 163 8.94 5.50 1.20
C HIS A 163 9.15 5.79 2.70
N GLY A 164 10.08 5.07 3.34
CA GLY A 164 10.36 5.21 4.77
C GLY A 164 9.30 4.63 5.68
N LEU A 165 8.49 3.71 5.17
CA LEU A 165 7.43 3.05 5.93
C LEU A 165 7.93 1.72 6.50
N PRO A 166 7.50 1.36 7.72
CA PRO A 166 7.75 0.03 8.25
C PRO A 166 6.95 -1.01 7.46
N THR A 167 7.52 -2.21 7.30
CA THR A 167 6.81 -3.33 6.71
C THR A 167 5.69 -3.80 7.63
N THR A 168 4.66 -4.40 7.04
CA THR A 168 3.48 -4.94 7.74
C THR A 168 3.47 -6.46 7.77
N ASP A 169 4.53 -7.08 7.24
CA ASP A 169 4.75 -8.52 7.24
C ASP A 169 5.94 -8.81 8.18
N LEU A 170 5.87 -9.91 8.93
CA LEU A 170 6.90 -10.31 9.90
C LEU A 170 7.82 -11.38 9.31
N HIS A 171 9.12 -11.22 9.53
CA HIS A 171 10.15 -12.17 9.13
C HIS A 171 10.68 -12.94 10.32
N ASP A 172 10.78 -14.26 10.19
CA ASP A 172 11.50 -15.09 11.16
C ASP A 172 13.00 -14.87 11.01
N VAL A 173 13.64 -14.29 12.02
CA VAL A 173 15.08 -13.99 12.02
C VAL A 173 15.73 -14.72 13.18
N THR A 174 16.86 -15.38 12.91
CA THR A 174 17.72 -15.98 13.93
C THR A 174 19.03 -15.19 14.02
N LEU A 175 19.20 -14.45 15.12
CA LEU A 175 20.38 -13.65 15.41
C LEU A 175 21.29 -14.40 16.38
N LYS A 176 22.61 -14.22 16.27
CA LYS A 176 23.56 -14.67 17.31
C LYS A 176 23.99 -13.47 18.13
N ILE A 177 23.54 -13.40 19.38
CA ILE A 177 24.00 -12.40 20.35
C ILE A 177 25.02 -13.09 21.25
N GLY A 178 26.31 -12.89 20.94
CA GLY A 178 27.39 -13.69 21.52
C GLY A 178 27.28 -15.16 21.11
N ASN A 179 27.18 -16.06 22.10
CA ASN A 179 27.00 -17.51 21.87
C ASN A 179 25.54 -17.96 21.93
N ILE A 180 24.58 -17.05 22.13
CA ILE A 180 23.17 -17.38 22.31
C ILE A 180 22.43 -17.10 20.99
N PRO A 181 21.83 -18.13 20.36
CA PRO A 181 20.92 -17.91 19.25
C PRO A 181 19.60 -17.33 19.78
N VAL A 182 19.19 -16.19 19.24
CA VAL A 182 17.92 -15.54 19.52
C VAL A 182 17.09 -15.60 18.24
N ALA A 183 15.97 -16.30 18.28
CA ALA A 183 15.00 -16.34 17.19
C ALA A 183 13.80 -15.46 17.53
N GLY A 184 13.28 -14.74 16.55
CA GLY A 184 12.10 -13.89 16.73
C GLY A 184 11.52 -13.43 15.41
N GLN A 185 10.33 -12.84 15.50
CA GLN A 185 9.62 -12.26 14.37
C GLN A 185 9.77 -10.74 14.35
N PHE A 186 10.20 -10.20 13.21
CA PHE A 186 10.51 -8.79 13.08
C PHE A 186 9.93 -8.19 11.80
N ALA A 187 9.35 -7.00 11.90
CA ALA A 187 9.12 -6.13 10.75
C ALA A 187 10.39 -5.32 10.45
N LEU A 188 10.54 -4.88 9.21
CA LEU A 188 11.64 -4.05 8.75
C LEU A 188 11.23 -2.58 8.79
N HIS A 189 12.12 -1.71 9.26
CA HIS A 189 11.87 -0.26 9.23
C HIS A 189 13.16 0.48 8.88
N PRO A 190 13.25 1.14 7.72
CA PRO A 190 14.41 1.92 7.36
C PRO A 190 14.41 3.25 8.11
N TYR A 191 15.59 3.68 8.54
CA TYR A 191 15.80 4.97 9.21
C TYR A 191 17.20 5.50 8.93
N LYS A 192 17.41 6.80 9.17
CA LYS A 192 18.73 7.40 9.22
C LYS A 192 19.20 7.46 10.66
N ASP A 193 20.38 6.95 10.93
CA ASP A 193 20.98 7.07 12.27
C ASP A 193 21.54 8.48 12.52
N MET A 194 22.17 8.68 13.69
CA MET A 194 22.73 9.98 14.08
C MET A 194 23.82 10.51 13.15
N ASN A 195 24.46 9.64 12.36
CA ASN A 195 25.48 10.02 11.38
C ASN A 195 24.87 10.33 10.00
N GLY A 196 23.56 10.09 9.83
CA GLY A 196 22.86 10.21 8.56
C GLY A 196 22.96 8.95 7.69
N ASP A 197 23.56 7.87 8.19
CA ASP A 197 23.68 6.61 7.46
C ASP A 197 22.34 5.87 7.47
N VAL A 198 21.98 5.28 6.34
CA VAL A 198 20.75 4.49 6.20
C VAL A 198 20.94 3.12 6.86
N GLN A 199 20.02 2.78 7.75
CA GLN A 199 19.95 1.48 8.41
C GLN A 199 18.57 0.86 8.18
N VAL A 200 18.49 -0.47 8.26
CA VAL A 200 17.21 -1.20 8.29
C VAL A 200 17.05 -1.86 9.65
N GLY A 201 16.19 -1.30 10.49
CA GLY A 201 15.92 -1.80 11.83
C GLY A 201 15.01 -3.01 11.85
N LEU A 202 15.28 -3.96 12.75
CA LEU A 202 14.42 -5.10 13.05
C LEU A 202 13.50 -4.75 14.22
N THR A 203 12.20 -4.61 13.93
CA THR A 203 11.19 -4.19 14.91
C THR A 203 10.34 -5.37 15.36
N SER A 204 10.44 -5.74 16.64
CA SER A 204 9.63 -6.81 17.21
C SER A 204 8.20 -6.38 17.52
N ALA A 205 7.29 -7.36 17.45
CA ALA A 205 5.91 -7.17 17.86
C ALA A 205 5.77 -7.02 19.38
N LEU A 206 4.90 -6.11 19.80
CA LEU A 206 4.48 -5.97 21.20
C LEU A 206 3.25 -6.83 21.49
N PRO A 207 3.14 -7.39 22.71
CA PRO A 207 1.97 -8.17 23.12
C PRO A 207 0.71 -7.30 23.31
N ARG A 208 0.89 -5.99 23.46
CA ARG A 208 -0.19 -4.99 23.56
C ARG A 208 0.18 -3.76 22.74
N PRO A 209 -0.80 -2.99 22.24
CA PRO A 209 -0.55 -1.76 21.50
C PRO A 209 0.38 -0.81 22.25
N GLU A 210 1.33 -0.22 21.54
CA GLU A 210 2.34 0.67 22.12
C GLU A 210 1.70 1.87 22.82
N PHE A 211 0.57 2.37 22.34
CA PHE A 211 -0.17 3.46 22.98
C PHE A 211 -0.70 3.14 24.40
N GLU A 212 -0.66 1.87 24.83
CA GLU A 212 -1.01 1.47 26.20
C GLU A 212 0.14 1.64 27.19
N ARG A 213 1.36 1.92 26.72
CA ARG A 213 2.48 2.24 27.60
C ARG A 213 2.20 3.52 28.38
N GLU A 214 2.80 3.63 29.56
CA GLU A 214 2.51 4.69 30.52
C GLU A 214 2.77 6.08 29.91
N GLU A 215 3.80 6.22 29.08
CA GLU A 215 4.14 7.46 28.38
C GLU A 215 3.07 7.94 27.36
N TYR A 216 2.19 7.06 26.88
CA TYR A 216 1.15 7.39 25.88
C TYR A 216 -0.28 7.27 26.42
N ARG A 217 -0.44 6.83 27.67
CA ARG A 217 -1.74 6.42 28.23
C ARG A 217 -2.84 7.48 28.13
N MET A 218 -2.45 8.75 28.31
CA MET A 218 -3.32 9.93 28.26
C MET A 218 -3.32 10.63 26.89
N MET A 219 -2.54 10.14 25.94
CA MET A 219 -2.34 10.79 24.65
C MET A 219 -3.50 10.58 23.69
N PHE A 220 -4.18 9.42 23.75
CA PHE A 220 -5.24 9.03 22.82
C PHE A 220 -6.57 8.82 23.56
N SER A 221 -7.65 9.38 23.00
CA SER A 221 -9.03 9.13 23.43
C SER A 221 -9.49 7.71 23.09
N THR A 222 -10.63 7.28 23.63
CA THR A 222 -11.21 5.96 23.34
C THR A 222 -11.48 5.75 21.85
N SER A 223 -12.08 6.75 21.18
CA SER A 223 -12.36 6.69 19.74
C SER A 223 -11.08 6.60 18.91
N GLU A 224 -10.04 7.35 19.28
CA GLU A 224 -8.75 7.30 18.58
C GLU A 224 -8.05 5.95 18.78
N LYS A 225 -8.13 5.34 19.97
CA LYS A 225 -7.62 3.99 20.21
C LYS A 225 -8.31 2.94 19.33
N GLU A 226 -9.62 3.05 19.14
CA GLU A 226 -10.37 2.17 18.22
C GLU A 226 -9.94 2.39 16.76
N GLN A 227 -9.68 3.63 16.35
CA GLN A 227 -9.16 3.94 15.02
C GLN A 227 -7.76 3.34 14.80
N LEU A 228 -6.85 3.52 15.76
CA LEU A 228 -5.50 2.95 15.73
C LEU A 228 -5.53 1.43 15.62
N LEU A 229 -6.37 0.76 16.41
CA LEU A 229 -6.57 -0.69 16.34
C LEU A 229 -7.14 -1.15 14.99
N ALA A 230 -7.94 -0.31 14.32
CA ALA A 230 -8.43 -0.55 12.97
C ALA A 230 -7.40 -0.20 11.87
N GLY A 231 -6.17 0.15 12.23
CA GLY A 231 -5.11 0.58 11.30
C GLY A 231 -5.37 1.94 10.66
N LYS A 232 -6.27 2.75 11.24
CA LYS A 232 -6.60 4.10 10.75
C LYS A 232 -5.72 5.13 11.42
N THR A 233 -5.38 6.16 10.65
CA THR A 233 -4.73 7.38 11.15
C THR A 233 -5.79 8.30 11.76
N PRO A 234 -5.69 8.66 13.06
CA PRO A 234 -6.58 9.62 13.69
C PRO A 234 -6.46 11.03 13.13
N ASP A 235 -7.51 11.83 13.31
CA ASP A 235 -7.70 13.11 12.64
C ASP A 235 -7.04 14.30 13.38
N ARG A 236 -5.82 14.10 13.90
CA ARG A 236 -5.00 15.17 14.51
C ARG A 236 -3.53 14.81 14.61
N LEU A 237 -2.72 15.81 14.91
CA LEU A 237 -1.30 15.65 15.22
C LEU A 237 -1.05 15.34 16.70
N TYR A 238 0.07 14.68 16.94
CA TYR A 238 0.56 14.28 18.26
C TYR A 238 2.02 14.70 18.41
N GLU A 239 2.38 15.31 19.54
CA GLU A 239 3.78 15.56 19.85
C GLU A 239 4.42 14.24 20.32
N LEU A 240 5.25 13.65 19.46
CA LEU A 240 5.85 12.33 19.66
C LEU A 240 7.37 12.40 19.48
N PRO A 241 8.15 11.69 20.31
CA PRO A 241 9.59 11.61 20.11
C PRO A 241 9.92 10.69 18.93
N ASN A 242 10.89 11.08 18.11
CA ASN A 242 11.51 10.20 17.14
C ASN A 242 12.18 9.03 17.88
N PRO A 243 11.89 7.77 17.52
CA PRO A 243 12.38 6.60 18.25
C PRO A 243 13.91 6.43 18.19
N HIS A 244 14.60 7.06 17.23
CA HIS A 244 16.05 6.94 17.03
C HIS A 244 16.82 8.18 17.52
N THR A 245 16.25 9.38 17.40
CA THR A 245 16.94 10.63 17.82
C THR A 245 16.43 11.20 19.13
N GLY A 246 15.21 10.83 19.56
CA GLY A 246 14.54 11.36 20.75
C GLY A 246 13.95 12.76 20.59
N GLU A 247 14.16 13.41 19.43
CA GLU A 247 13.61 14.74 19.13
C GLU A 247 12.08 14.68 19.05
N LYS A 248 11.39 15.64 19.68
CA LYS A 248 9.93 15.71 19.66
C LYS A 248 9.45 16.52 18.46
N GLU A 249 8.55 15.93 17.69
CA GLU A 249 7.93 16.57 16.53
C GLU A 249 6.42 16.36 16.55
N TRP A 250 5.70 17.26 15.87
CA TRP A 250 4.27 17.06 15.62
C TRP A 250 4.10 16.05 14.48
N CYS A 251 3.53 14.91 14.82
CA CYS A 251 3.44 13.76 13.93
C CYS A 251 2.00 13.34 13.67
N PHE A 252 1.74 12.88 12.44
CA PHE A 252 0.67 11.95 12.18
C PHE A 252 1.06 10.60 12.80
N ALA A 253 0.11 9.89 13.40
CA ALA A 253 0.39 8.63 14.08
C ALA A 253 -0.63 7.56 13.72
N THR A 254 -0.19 6.32 13.57
CA THR A 254 -1.05 5.14 13.46
C THR A 254 -0.42 3.95 14.19
N LEU A 255 -1.09 2.80 14.24
CA LEU A 255 -0.55 1.56 14.75
C LEU A 255 -0.18 0.63 13.58
N ASN A 256 1.03 0.08 13.59
CA ASN A 256 1.36 -1.03 12.69
C ASN A 256 0.63 -2.30 13.18
N PRO A 257 -0.29 -2.87 12.39
CA PRO A 257 -1.10 -4.00 12.82
C PRO A 257 -0.28 -5.28 13.08
N ALA A 258 0.90 -5.41 12.48
CA ALA A 258 1.76 -6.58 12.66
C ALA A 258 2.61 -6.51 13.92
N THR A 259 3.01 -5.31 14.34
CA THR A 259 3.95 -5.14 15.45
C THR A 259 3.34 -4.49 16.68
N ASN A 260 2.10 -4.00 16.62
CA ASN A 260 1.49 -3.21 17.69
C ASN A 260 2.34 -1.97 18.08
N ARG A 261 3.20 -1.50 17.17
CA ARG A 261 4.05 -0.31 17.36
C ARG A 261 3.38 0.92 16.76
N LEU A 262 3.61 2.08 17.37
CA LEU A 262 3.26 3.35 16.75
C LEU A 262 4.14 3.58 15.52
N VAL A 263 3.52 4.03 14.44
CA VAL A 263 4.19 4.51 13.24
C VAL A 263 3.88 5.99 13.13
N THR A 264 4.91 6.80 12.97
CA THR A 264 4.80 8.26 12.98
C THR A 264 5.41 8.86 11.73
N ILE A 265 4.74 9.86 11.16
CA ILE A 265 5.30 10.70 10.10
C ILE A 265 5.27 12.14 10.58
N PRO A 266 6.43 12.81 10.71
CA PRO A 266 6.51 14.22 11.04
C PRO A 266 5.71 15.10 10.07
N LYS A 267 5.05 16.14 10.59
CA LYS A 267 4.23 17.06 9.80
C LYS A 267 5.01 17.70 8.65
N ASN A 268 6.26 18.08 8.89
CA ASN A 268 7.16 18.69 7.90
C ASN A 268 7.51 17.76 6.72
N GLU A 269 7.33 16.45 6.88
CA GLU A 269 7.55 15.45 5.83
C GLU A 269 6.30 15.15 5.01
N VAL A 270 5.12 15.61 5.45
CA VAL A 270 3.87 15.44 4.73
C VAL A 270 3.65 16.63 3.80
N PRO A 271 3.54 16.42 2.47
CA PRO A 271 3.33 17.52 1.54
C PRO A 271 1.94 18.13 1.70
N ASP A 272 1.85 19.45 1.50
CA ASP A 272 0.57 20.15 1.45
C ASP A 272 -0.26 19.68 0.27
N LEU A 273 -1.54 19.41 0.51
CA LEU A 273 -2.47 18.96 -0.52
C LEU A 273 -3.29 20.14 -1.06
N ARG A 274 -3.01 20.57 -2.28
CA ARG A 274 -3.78 21.65 -2.95
C ARG A 274 -4.91 21.14 -3.84
N TYR A 275 -4.74 19.95 -4.38
CA TYR A 275 -5.70 19.30 -5.27
C TYR A 275 -5.84 17.84 -4.87
N PHE A 276 -7.07 17.35 -4.85
CA PHE A 276 -7.35 15.93 -4.69
C PHE A 276 -8.22 15.46 -5.85
N ASN A 277 -7.74 14.50 -6.64
CA ASN A 277 -8.45 13.90 -7.76
C ASN A 277 -9.15 14.91 -8.70
N GLY A 278 -8.44 16.00 -9.02
CA GLY A 278 -8.91 17.07 -9.92
C GLY A 278 -9.68 18.21 -9.25
N VAL A 279 -10.06 18.06 -7.97
CA VAL A 279 -10.75 19.10 -7.19
C VAL A 279 -9.73 19.97 -6.48
N ARG A 280 -9.84 21.29 -6.63
CA ARG A 280 -9.04 22.26 -5.87
C ARG A 280 -9.60 22.38 -4.46
N LEU A 281 -8.73 22.24 -3.46
CA LEU A 281 -9.11 22.44 -2.06
C LEU A 281 -9.08 23.92 -1.70
N ASP A 282 -10.03 24.37 -0.89
CA ASP A 282 -10.03 25.72 -0.34
C ASP A 282 -9.04 25.86 0.83
N ASP A 283 -8.82 27.08 1.31
CA ASP A 283 -7.84 27.36 2.37
C ASP A 283 -8.24 26.73 3.72
N THR A 284 -9.54 26.60 3.99
CA THR A 284 -10.04 25.96 5.22
C THR A 284 -9.73 24.46 5.17
N GLN A 285 -10.00 23.82 4.04
CA GLN A 285 -9.72 22.41 3.83
C GLN A 285 -8.20 22.12 3.89
N GLN A 286 -7.39 22.96 3.25
CA GLN A 286 -5.93 22.82 3.30
C GLN A 286 -5.40 22.94 4.74
N ASN A 287 -5.90 23.92 5.50
CA ASN A 287 -5.49 24.12 6.89
C ASN A 287 -5.91 22.94 7.78
N GLU A 288 -7.12 22.41 7.61
CA GLU A 288 -7.61 21.26 8.36
C GLU A 288 -6.72 20.02 8.13
N LEU A 289 -6.38 19.73 6.87
CA LEU A 289 -5.45 18.64 6.53
C LEU A 289 -4.05 18.86 7.13
N ALA A 290 -3.54 20.10 7.08
CA ALA A 290 -2.24 20.46 7.64
C ALA A 290 -2.19 20.35 9.18
N LEU A 291 -3.34 20.32 9.86
CA LEU A 291 -3.48 20.08 11.30
C LEU A 291 -3.74 18.61 11.65
N GLY A 292 -3.69 17.72 10.65
CA GLY A 292 -3.92 16.29 10.80
C GLY A 292 -5.36 15.85 10.62
N GLY A 293 -6.27 16.79 10.36
CA GLY A 293 -7.71 16.54 10.22
C GLY A 293 -8.09 15.86 8.90
N ARG A 294 -9.40 15.75 8.69
CA ARG A 294 -10.01 15.22 7.47
C ARG A 294 -11.02 16.20 6.90
N VAL A 295 -11.08 16.27 5.58
CA VAL A 295 -11.96 17.20 4.87
C VAL A 295 -12.88 16.46 3.92
N PHE A 296 -14.13 16.90 3.83
CA PHE A 296 -15.04 16.39 2.81
C PHE A 296 -14.71 17.05 1.48
N VAL A 297 -14.43 16.25 0.46
CA VAL A 297 -14.13 16.70 -0.90
C VAL A 297 -15.23 16.22 -1.83
N GLU A 298 -15.82 17.15 -2.57
CA GLU A 298 -16.94 16.89 -3.47
C GLU A 298 -16.55 17.01 -4.94
N GLY A 299 -17.22 16.24 -5.78
CA GLY A 299 -17.14 16.41 -7.23
C GLY A 299 -15.85 15.89 -7.87
N CYS A 300 -15.20 14.90 -7.26
CA CYS A 300 -14.08 14.21 -7.90
C CYS A 300 -14.61 13.43 -9.12
N SER A 301 -13.91 13.53 -10.26
CA SER A 301 -14.31 12.85 -11.49
C SER A 301 -13.62 11.50 -11.62
N MET A 302 -14.38 10.47 -11.96
CA MET A 302 -13.79 9.17 -12.26
C MET A 302 -13.20 9.15 -13.67
N ARG A 303 -11.93 8.73 -13.80
CA ARG A 303 -11.23 8.74 -15.09
C ARG A 303 -11.95 7.88 -16.12
N GLY A 304 -12.28 8.47 -17.27
CA GLY A 304 -12.95 7.76 -18.37
C GLY A 304 -14.43 7.44 -18.11
N SER A 305 -15.05 8.09 -17.12
CA SER A 305 -16.46 7.92 -16.78
C SER A 305 -17.12 9.27 -16.47
N ASP A 306 -18.42 9.33 -16.64
CA ASP A 306 -19.31 10.41 -16.20
C ASP A 306 -19.72 10.30 -14.72
N ILE A 307 -19.25 9.25 -14.01
CA ILE A 307 -19.46 9.11 -12.57
C ILE A 307 -18.57 10.12 -11.82
N THR A 308 -19.21 10.90 -10.94
CA THR A 308 -18.52 11.71 -9.95
C THR A 308 -18.63 11.05 -8.59
N TYR A 309 -17.70 11.37 -7.69
CA TYR A 309 -17.71 10.88 -6.33
C TYR A 309 -17.20 11.94 -5.35
N SER A 310 -17.62 11.77 -4.10
CA SER A 310 -17.27 12.61 -2.96
C SER A 310 -16.86 11.73 -1.78
N GLY A 311 -16.20 12.29 -0.77
CA GLY A 311 -15.81 11.53 0.41
C GLY A 311 -14.90 12.32 1.34
N LYS A 312 -14.51 11.69 2.46
CA LYS A 312 -13.57 12.28 3.42
C LYS A 312 -12.13 11.98 3.04
N VAL A 313 -11.33 13.02 2.83
CA VAL A 313 -9.91 12.91 2.54
C VAL A 313 -9.11 13.15 3.80
N GLY A 314 -8.13 12.29 4.07
CA GLY A 314 -7.19 12.40 5.18
C GLY A 314 -5.86 11.75 4.83
N PHE A 315 -4.81 12.13 5.56
CA PHE A 315 -3.51 11.49 5.40
C PHE A 315 -3.49 10.10 6.03
N ASP A 316 -3.00 9.11 5.30
CA ASP A 316 -2.86 7.73 5.76
C ASP A 316 -1.38 7.40 5.96
N VAL A 317 -0.99 7.24 7.23
CA VAL A 317 0.41 7.02 7.63
C VAL A 317 0.97 5.73 7.03
N LEU A 318 0.20 4.64 6.98
CA LEU A 318 0.70 3.34 6.48
C LEU A 318 0.90 3.28 4.97
N SER A 319 0.42 4.27 4.21
CA SER A 319 0.74 4.41 2.78
C SER A 319 1.52 5.66 2.44
N ASN A 320 1.74 6.57 3.40
CA ASN A 320 2.33 7.89 3.15
C ASN A 320 1.57 8.69 2.07
N GLU A 321 0.23 8.62 2.07
CA GLU A 321 -0.61 9.24 1.03
C GLU A 321 -1.93 9.77 1.60
N TYR A 322 -2.46 10.83 0.98
CA TYR A 322 -3.84 11.22 1.21
C TYR A 322 -4.79 10.21 0.58
N LYS A 323 -5.72 9.68 1.37
CA LYS A 323 -6.73 8.73 0.93
C LYS A 323 -8.12 9.26 1.21
N MET A 324 -9.04 8.93 0.30
CA MET A 324 -10.46 9.16 0.51
C MET A 324 -11.09 7.93 1.17
N THR A 325 -11.98 8.19 2.12
CA THR A 325 -12.87 7.22 2.76
C THR A 325 -14.31 7.71 2.67
N ASP A 326 -15.28 6.88 3.07
CA ASP A 326 -16.70 7.24 3.07
C ASP A 326 -17.19 7.74 1.71
N TYR A 327 -16.80 7.03 0.65
CA TYR A 327 -17.13 7.36 -0.73
C TYR A 327 -18.64 7.49 -0.93
N GLN A 328 -19.04 8.49 -1.71
CA GLN A 328 -20.39 8.71 -2.19
C GLN A 328 -20.32 8.91 -3.70
N PHE A 329 -20.93 8.02 -4.47
CA PHE A 329 -20.95 8.06 -5.92
C PHE A 329 -22.25 8.71 -6.42
N SER A 330 -22.19 9.41 -7.56
CA SER A 330 -23.37 10.05 -8.16
C SER A 330 -24.44 9.06 -8.64
N ARG A 331 -24.07 7.80 -8.84
CA ARG A 331 -24.97 6.68 -9.20
C ARG A 331 -24.33 5.35 -8.78
N PRO A 332 -25.10 4.23 -8.76
CA PRO A 332 -24.56 2.92 -8.39
C PRO A 332 -23.25 2.60 -9.10
N TYR A 333 -22.22 2.31 -8.31
CA TYR A 333 -20.87 2.07 -8.79
C TYR A 333 -20.35 0.71 -8.32
N ILE A 334 -19.97 -0.12 -9.29
CA ILE A 334 -19.31 -1.42 -9.09
C ILE A 334 -17.86 -1.26 -9.57
N SER A 335 -16.90 -1.63 -8.73
CA SER A 335 -15.49 -1.49 -9.10
C SER A 335 -15.14 -2.43 -10.27
N PRO A 336 -14.29 -2.02 -11.23
CA PRO A 336 -13.93 -2.86 -12.37
C PRO A 336 -13.36 -4.25 -12.00
N GLN A 337 -12.74 -4.36 -10.83
CA GLN A 337 -12.21 -5.64 -10.32
C GLN A 337 -13.32 -6.61 -9.90
N LEU A 338 -14.36 -6.10 -9.25
CA LEU A 338 -15.54 -6.89 -8.90
C LEU A 338 -16.38 -7.15 -10.16
N ASP A 339 -16.56 -6.13 -10.98
CA ASP A 339 -17.37 -6.16 -12.19
C ASP A 339 -16.94 -7.23 -13.19
N LYS A 340 -15.62 -7.45 -13.32
CA LYS A 340 -15.03 -8.51 -14.16
C LYS A 340 -15.31 -9.92 -13.66
N GLN A 341 -15.62 -10.10 -12.38
CA GLN A 341 -15.95 -11.40 -11.80
C GLN A 341 -17.43 -11.73 -11.94
N LEU A 342 -18.29 -10.76 -12.20
CA LEU A 342 -19.74 -10.96 -12.24
C LEU A 342 -20.20 -11.38 -13.63
N ASP A 343 -21.04 -12.41 -13.68
CA ASP A 343 -21.89 -12.64 -14.86
C ASP A 343 -23.09 -11.67 -14.89
N ASP A 344 -23.86 -11.67 -15.98
CA ASP A 344 -25.00 -10.75 -16.16
C ASP A 344 -26.09 -10.93 -15.09
N ARG A 345 -26.33 -12.18 -14.66
CA ARG A 345 -27.33 -12.52 -13.63
C ARG A 345 -26.89 -11.98 -12.27
N GLN A 346 -25.64 -12.21 -11.91
CA GLN A 346 -25.02 -11.76 -10.66
C GLN A 346 -24.94 -10.24 -10.60
N ARG A 347 -24.61 -9.58 -11.72
CA ARG A 347 -24.64 -8.13 -11.83
C ARG A 347 -26.04 -7.58 -11.59
N THR A 348 -27.06 -8.19 -12.19
CA THR A 348 -28.45 -7.77 -12.00
C THR A 348 -28.90 -7.98 -10.55
N ALA A 349 -28.55 -9.10 -9.92
CA ALA A 349 -28.82 -9.36 -8.51
C ALA A 349 -28.11 -8.36 -7.58
N LEU A 350 -26.85 -8.02 -7.86
CA LEU A 350 -26.09 -7.03 -7.08
C LEU A 350 -26.73 -5.63 -7.12
N LEU A 351 -27.29 -5.25 -8.26
CA LEU A 351 -27.98 -3.99 -8.46
C LEU A 351 -29.42 -3.99 -7.92
N SER A 352 -29.96 -5.14 -7.52
CA SER A 352 -31.29 -5.25 -6.94
C SER A 352 -31.30 -4.84 -5.45
N PRO A 353 -32.46 -4.46 -4.89
CA PRO A 353 -32.58 -4.14 -3.47
C PRO A 353 -32.18 -5.28 -2.52
N GLU A 354 -32.37 -6.53 -2.95
CA GLU A 354 -32.05 -7.74 -2.19
C GLU A 354 -30.54 -8.00 -2.14
N GLY A 355 -29.81 -7.61 -3.19
CA GLY A 355 -28.39 -7.86 -3.35
C GLY A 355 -28.05 -9.28 -3.82
N LEU A 356 -26.76 -9.48 -4.11
CA LEU A 356 -26.18 -10.76 -4.51
C LEU A 356 -25.70 -11.53 -3.29
N ASP A 357 -26.32 -12.67 -3.01
CA ASP A 357 -25.90 -13.59 -1.95
C ASP A 357 -24.78 -14.53 -2.45
N CYS A 358 -23.52 -14.14 -2.22
CA CYS A 358 -22.36 -14.87 -2.72
C CYS A 358 -22.26 -16.31 -2.18
N SER A 359 -22.90 -16.62 -1.05
CA SER A 359 -22.93 -17.97 -0.48
C SER A 359 -23.62 -19.00 -1.39
N LYS A 360 -24.50 -18.53 -2.28
CA LYS A 360 -25.29 -19.34 -3.21
C LYS A 360 -24.63 -19.49 -4.58
N GLU A 361 -23.58 -18.71 -4.85
CA GLU A 361 -22.90 -18.62 -6.14
C GLU A 361 -21.82 -19.70 -6.30
N LYS A 362 -22.19 -20.98 -6.17
CA LYS A 362 -21.22 -22.10 -6.15
C LYS A 362 -20.57 -22.38 -7.51
N GLU A 363 -21.31 -22.21 -8.60
CA GLU A 363 -20.81 -22.47 -9.96
C GLU A 363 -19.89 -21.36 -10.47
N HIS A 364 -20.14 -20.11 -10.04
CA HIS A 364 -19.34 -18.94 -10.40
C HIS A 364 -19.07 -18.07 -9.17
N PRO A 365 -18.16 -18.49 -8.27
CA PRO A 365 -17.95 -17.84 -6.99
C PRO A 365 -17.24 -16.50 -7.14
N ILE A 366 -17.73 -15.49 -6.41
CA ILE A 366 -17.06 -14.19 -6.31
C ILE A 366 -15.93 -14.31 -5.28
N LEU A 367 -14.72 -13.94 -5.66
CA LEU A 367 -13.54 -14.08 -4.82
C LEU A 367 -13.22 -12.76 -4.11
N GLY A 368 -12.89 -12.87 -2.82
CA GLY A 368 -12.32 -11.78 -2.04
C GLY A 368 -10.86 -11.53 -2.40
N LYS A 369 -10.27 -10.47 -1.83
CA LYS A 369 -8.84 -10.13 -2.04
C LYS A 369 -7.88 -11.25 -1.64
N ASN A 370 -8.29 -12.13 -0.73
CA ASN A 370 -7.53 -13.30 -0.28
C ASN A 370 -7.69 -14.52 -1.21
N GLY A 371 -8.38 -14.37 -2.34
CA GLY A 371 -8.66 -15.46 -3.29
C GLY A 371 -9.71 -16.47 -2.82
N LYS A 372 -10.29 -16.29 -1.62
CA LYS A 372 -11.36 -17.17 -1.11
C LYS A 372 -12.72 -16.68 -1.60
N ALA A 373 -13.62 -17.62 -1.85
CA ALA A 373 -15.01 -17.31 -2.18
C ALA A 373 -15.66 -16.48 -1.05
N LEU A 374 -16.36 -15.42 -1.44
CA LEU A 374 -17.12 -14.59 -0.53
C LEU A 374 -18.35 -15.35 -0.03
N ASN A 375 -18.63 -15.21 1.26
CA ASN A 375 -19.80 -15.81 1.91
C ASN A 375 -20.71 -14.73 2.52
N CYS A 376 -20.85 -13.60 1.82
CA CYS A 376 -21.60 -12.43 2.25
C CYS A 376 -22.61 -11.99 1.20
N ILE A 377 -23.51 -11.09 1.59
CA ILE A 377 -24.41 -10.41 0.65
C ILE A 377 -23.72 -9.15 0.16
N LEU A 378 -23.51 -9.04 -1.16
CA LEU A 378 -23.08 -7.82 -1.82
C LEU A 378 -24.31 -7.01 -2.24
N ARG A 379 -24.32 -5.71 -1.93
CA ARG A 379 -25.43 -4.82 -2.31
C ARG A 379 -24.96 -3.39 -2.51
N ILE A 380 -25.70 -2.63 -3.31
CA ILE A 380 -25.52 -1.17 -3.41
C ILE A 380 -26.13 -0.52 -2.17
N ASP A 381 -25.31 0.23 -1.42
CA ASP A 381 -25.84 1.07 -0.35
C ASP A 381 -26.47 2.33 -0.96
N PRO A 382 -27.77 2.59 -0.74
CA PRO A 382 -28.46 3.73 -1.33
C PRO A 382 -27.93 5.09 -0.85
N ARG A 383 -27.18 5.14 0.26
CA ARG A 383 -26.58 6.40 0.76
C ARG A 383 -25.29 6.76 0.03
N SER A 384 -24.45 5.76 -0.23
CA SER A 384 -23.15 5.95 -0.88
C SER A 384 -23.16 5.63 -2.38
N ASN A 385 -24.18 4.94 -2.88
CA ASN A 385 -24.18 4.27 -4.19
C ASN A 385 -22.98 3.32 -4.42
N GLY A 386 -22.26 2.94 -3.37
CA GLY A 386 -21.15 1.99 -3.45
C GLY A 386 -21.58 0.56 -3.09
N VAL A 387 -20.78 -0.42 -3.51
CA VAL A 387 -20.97 -1.83 -3.09
C VAL A 387 -20.53 -1.99 -1.64
N VAL A 388 -21.39 -2.57 -0.82
CA VAL A 388 -21.13 -2.92 0.59
C VAL A 388 -21.17 -4.43 0.78
N TYR A 389 -20.25 -4.93 1.59
CA TYR A 389 -20.11 -6.34 1.92
C TYR A 389 -20.81 -6.61 3.25
N ASP A 390 -22.00 -7.20 3.20
CA ASP A 390 -22.78 -7.48 4.40
C ASP A 390 -22.54 -8.90 4.93
N PHE A 391 -21.77 -8.98 6.01
CA PHE A 391 -21.49 -10.20 6.78
C PHE A 391 -22.46 -10.41 7.96
N SER A 392 -23.58 -9.67 8.04
CA SER A 392 -24.52 -9.75 9.16
C SER A 392 -25.17 -11.13 9.33
N GLN A 393 -25.43 -11.85 8.23
CA GLN A 393 -25.99 -13.20 8.27
C GLN A 393 -24.95 -14.21 8.80
N GLN A 394 -23.73 -14.15 8.26
CA GLN A 394 -22.63 -15.00 8.72
C GLN A 394 -22.35 -14.80 10.22
N ARG A 395 -22.26 -13.54 10.68
CA ARG A 395 -22.02 -13.24 12.10
C ARG A 395 -23.13 -13.79 13.01
N ARG A 396 -24.38 -13.80 12.55
CA ARG A 396 -25.50 -14.40 13.30
C ARG A 396 -25.39 -15.92 13.38
N GLN A 397 -25.06 -16.59 12.27
CA GLN A 397 -24.84 -18.04 12.24
C GLN A 397 -23.68 -18.45 13.15
N GLU A 398 -22.52 -17.78 13.05
CA GLU A 398 -21.36 -18.06 13.91
C GLU A 398 -21.66 -17.86 15.41
N GLN A 399 -22.51 -16.89 15.75
CA GLN A 399 -22.95 -16.69 17.13
C GLN A 399 -23.90 -17.80 17.60
N GLN A 400 -24.80 -18.28 16.74
CA GLN A 400 -25.71 -19.39 17.04
C GLN A 400 -24.92 -20.70 17.22
N GLU A 401 -24.01 -21.04 16.31
CA GLU A 401 -23.17 -22.23 16.42
C GLU A 401 -22.28 -22.20 17.67
N LYS A 402 -21.74 -21.03 18.03
CA LYS A 402 -20.99 -20.86 19.29
C LYS A 402 -21.87 -21.03 20.53
N GLN A 403 -23.16 -20.69 20.46
CA GLN A 403 -24.10 -20.92 21.55
C GLN A 403 -24.50 -22.40 21.63
N GLU A 404 -24.72 -23.06 20.50
CA GLU A 404 -25.04 -24.49 20.42
C GLU A 404 -23.87 -25.35 20.92
N GLN A 405 -22.64 -25.08 20.48
CA GLN A 405 -21.45 -25.78 20.98
C GLN A 405 -21.20 -25.56 22.48
N LYS A 406 -21.56 -24.38 23.01
CA LYS A 406 -21.52 -24.12 24.45
C LYS A 406 -22.62 -24.87 25.19
N ALA A 407 -23.80 -25.02 24.60
CA ALA A 407 -24.91 -25.78 25.17
C ALA A 407 -24.65 -27.29 25.17
N GLU A 408 -24.09 -27.84 24.09
CA GLU A 408 -23.69 -29.25 24.00
C GLU A 408 -22.58 -29.58 25.01
N LYS A 409 -21.54 -28.75 25.13
CA LYS A 409 -20.50 -28.92 26.15
C LYS A 409 -21.04 -28.80 27.58
N ALA A 410 -22.09 -28.01 27.80
CA ALA A 410 -22.75 -27.91 29.10
C ALA A 410 -23.65 -29.12 29.40
N GLN A 411 -24.26 -29.74 28.38
CA GLN A 411 -25.06 -30.96 28.51
C GLN A 411 -24.19 -32.21 28.71
N GLU A 412 -23.03 -32.32 28.06
CA GLU A 412 -22.08 -33.42 28.30
C GLU A 412 -21.44 -33.38 29.71
N GLN A 413 -21.46 -32.22 30.38
CA GLN A 413 -20.94 -32.05 31.73
C GLN A 413 -22.01 -32.17 32.84
N ALA A 414 -23.27 -32.47 32.50
CA ALA A 414 -24.32 -32.70 33.49
C ALA A 414 -24.22 -34.13 34.06
N PRO A 415 -24.07 -34.31 35.40
CA PRO A 415 -23.94 -35.64 35.99
C PRO A 415 -25.27 -36.40 35.96
N ASP A 416 -25.21 -37.64 35.47
CA ASP A 416 -26.28 -38.63 35.50
C ASP A 416 -26.73 -38.89 36.96
N GLN A 417 -27.86 -38.31 37.37
CA GLN A 417 -28.47 -38.60 38.66
C GLN A 417 -29.18 -39.96 38.59
N GLY A 418 -28.37 -41.02 38.72
CA GLY A 418 -28.83 -42.37 38.98
C GLY A 418 -29.72 -42.44 40.23
N GLN A 419 -30.94 -42.94 40.02
CA GLN A 419 -31.95 -43.19 41.04
C GLN A 419 -31.40 -43.99 42.24
N GLY A 420 -31.37 -43.37 43.41
CA GLY A 420 -31.05 -44.03 44.68
C GLY A 420 -32.16 -44.99 45.12
N ARG A 421 -31.96 -46.30 44.89
CA ARG A 421 -32.72 -47.35 45.57
C ARG A 421 -32.25 -47.46 47.02
N GLY A 422 -33.15 -47.12 47.94
CA GLY A 422 -32.94 -47.23 49.37
C GLY A 422 -32.70 -48.67 49.84
N ARG A 423 -31.81 -48.81 50.82
CA ARG A 423 -31.72 -49.97 51.71
C ARG A 423 -31.81 -49.47 53.16
N LYS A 424 -32.95 -49.75 53.80
CA LYS A 424 -33.05 -49.80 55.27
C LYS A 424 -32.94 -51.26 55.69
N ARG A 425 -32.05 -51.48 56.67
CA ARG A 425 -31.93 -52.57 57.64
C ARG A 425 -32.05 -54.01 57.16
#